data_AF-A0A4R5K5H6-F1
#
_entry.id   AF-A0A4R5K5H6-F1
#
_cell.length_a   1.000
_cell.length_b   1.000
_cell.length_c   1.000
_cell.angle_alpha   90.00
_cell.angle_beta   90.00
_cell.angle_gamma   90.00
#
_symmetry.space_group_name_H-M   'P 1'
#
loop_
_entity.id
_entity.type
_entity.pdbx_description
1 polymer ?
#
loop_
_entity_poly.entity_id
_entity_poly.type
_entity_poly.pdbx_seq_one_letter_code
_entity_poly.pdbx_strand_id
1 'polypeptide(L)'
;MTDADVAAAEQEARDAEDLVTELENRIVDGDDTVTAADLQAQVGLSRWAKMRLEGTRRKADRAKAAARLRDCEALHGEILAASKSGGKDLAKLLSAVVDSVRAFHEAADARNAQIRGWRQRAVALGIPEHKNPSAPPAEHGRVGLTTGGGSFGVAGVIADRRRVEEFDPSLFLNRAVDLLVREGKFKHLPHVDAGVDVFADLAGIDAEIPESTAKHFYRGSGGGVVVKDEPFTDEEIARMGLVVITREEAYGE
;
A
#
# COMPACT_ATOMS: atom_id res chain seq x y z
N MET A 1 -7.68 32.43 13.95
CA MET A 1 -7.33 32.27 15.37
C MET A 1 -6.26 31.20 15.44
N THR A 2 -5.13 31.53 16.04
CA THR A 2 -3.89 30.76 16.05
C THR A 2 -3.45 30.53 17.49
N ASP A 3 -2.44 29.69 17.69
CA ASP A 3 -1.84 29.47 19.01
C ASP A 3 -1.17 30.75 19.54
N ALA A 4 -0.68 31.61 18.64
CA ALA A 4 -0.16 32.93 19.01
C ALA A 4 -1.26 33.86 19.58
N ASP A 5 -2.48 33.80 19.02
CA ASP A 5 -3.62 34.58 19.53
C ASP A 5 -4.04 34.10 20.93
N VAL A 6 -3.97 32.78 21.18
CA VAL A 6 -4.21 32.21 22.52
C VAL A 6 -3.13 32.67 23.49
N ALA A 7 -1.85 32.59 23.13
CA ALA A 7 -0.75 33.02 23.97
C ALA A 7 -0.83 34.51 24.34
N ALA A 8 -1.23 35.37 23.38
CA ALA A 8 -1.44 36.79 23.65
C ALA A 8 -2.61 37.02 24.63
N ALA A 9 -3.72 36.30 24.49
CA ALA A 9 -4.84 36.38 25.42
C ALA A 9 -4.51 35.78 26.81
N GLU A 10 -3.62 34.79 26.88
CA GLU A 10 -3.11 34.25 28.14
C GLU A 10 -2.25 35.28 28.88
N GLN A 11 -1.38 35.99 28.16
CA GLN A 11 -0.58 37.06 28.74
C GLN A 11 -1.47 38.20 29.26
N GLU A 12 -2.44 38.67 28.47
CA GLU A 12 -3.42 39.70 28.87
C GLU A 12 -4.20 39.30 30.13
N ALA A 13 -4.61 38.04 30.24
CA ALA A 13 -5.32 37.54 31.42
C ALA A 13 -4.43 37.45 32.67
N ARG A 14 -3.14 37.09 32.51
CA ARG A 14 -2.16 37.08 33.60
C ARG A 14 -1.83 38.48 34.07
N ASP A 15 -1.51 39.39 33.15
CA ASP A 15 -1.20 40.79 33.48
C ASP A 15 -2.37 41.45 34.24
N ALA A 16 -3.60 41.18 33.83
CA ALA A 16 -4.79 41.71 34.51
C ALA A 16 -5.00 41.12 35.92
N GLU A 17 -4.60 39.86 36.16
CA GLU A 17 -4.63 39.21 37.46
C GLU A 17 -3.51 39.72 38.38
N ASP A 18 -2.29 39.87 37.86
CA ASP A 18 -1.15 40.42 38.60
C ASP A 18 -1.45 41.85 39.10
N LEU A 19 -2.12 42.67 38.28
CA LEU A 19 -2.57 44.01 38.67
C LEU A 19 -3.64 44.00 39.78
N VAL A 20 -4.51 42.98 39.84
CA VAL A 20 -5.45 42.83 40.97
C VAL A 20 -4.66 42.51 42.24
N THR A 21 -3.74 41.55 42.18
CA THR A 21 -2.91 41.16 43.32
C THR A 21 -2.03 42.31 43.82
N GLU A 22 -1.49 43.13 42.92
CA GLU A 22 -0.73 44.33 43.30
C GLU A 22 -1.59 45.33 44.09
N LEU A 23 -2.81 45.61 43.63
CA LEU A 23 -3.74 46.49 44.36
C LEU A 23 -4.15 45.91 45.72
N GLU A 24 -4.40 44.60 45.79
CA GLU A 24 -4.70 43.92 47.06
C GLU A 24 -3.54 44.03 48.05
N ASN A 25 -2.29 43.82 47.61
CA ASN A 25 -1.11 43.97 48.45
C ASN A 25 -0.93 45.41 48.96
N ARG A 26 -1.14 46.42 48.11
CA ARG A 26 -1.08 47.83 48.53
C ARG A 26 -2.09 48.16 49.62
N ILE A 27 -3.31 47.63 49.52
CA ILE A 27 -4.33 47.78 50.57
C ILE A 27 -3.88 47.13 51.88
N VAL A 28 -3.31 45.92 51.81
CA VAL A 28 -2.77 45.19 52.99
C VAL A 28 -1.64 45.96 53.66
N ASP A 29 -0.79 46.62 52.87
CA ASP A 29 0.35 47.43 53.34
C ASP A 29 -0.07 48.81 53.88
N GLY A 30 -1.37 49.16 53.83
CA GLY A 30 -1.93 50.39 54.39
C GLY A 30 -1.92 51.59 53.45
N ASP A 31 -1.92 51.37 52.13
CA ASP A 31 -2.08 52.44 51.14
C ASP A 31 -3.53 52.94 51.04
N ASP A 32 -3.84 54.04 51.74
CA ASP A 32 -5.16 54.67 51.77
C ASP A 32 -5.56 55.34 50.44
N THR A 33 -4.67 55.37 49.43
CA THR A 33 -4.99 55.95 48.11
C THR A 33 -5.73 55.00 47.19
N VAL A 34 -5.69 53.69 47.45
CA VAL A 34 -6.43 52.68 46.66
C VAL A 34 -7.87 52.61 47.14
N THR A 35 -8.81 52.92 46.25
CA THR A 35 -10.23 52.88 46.60
C THR A 35 -10.87 51.53 46.30
N ALA A 36 -11.99 51.22 46.96
CA ALA A 36 -12.79 50.05 46.63
C ALA A 36 -13.30 50.06 45.18
N ALA A 37 -13.50 51.25 44.59
CA ALA A 37 -13.89 51.39 43.20
C ALA A 37 -12.76 50.98 42.24
N ASP A 38 -11.51 51.32 42.56
CA ASP A 38 -10.33 50.94 41.77
C ASP A 38 -10.15 49.42 41.77
N LEU A 39 -10.26 48.78 42.93
CA LEU A 39 -10.20 47.33 43.04
C LEU A 39 -11.33 46.64 42.26
N GLN A 40 -12.57 47.13 42.39
CA GLN A 40 -13.70 46.56 41.65
C GLN A 40 -13.55 46.71 40.13
N ALA A 41 -13.06 47.86 39.65
CA ALA A 41 -12.78 48.08 38.25
C ALA A 41 -11.73 47.08 37.73
N GLN A 42 -10.63 46.90 38.47
CA GLN A 42 -9.56 45.98 38.08
C GLN A 42 -10.00 44.51 38.13
N VAL A 43 -10.80 44.11 39.12
CA VAL A 43 -11.43 42.78 39.17
C VAL A 43 -12.35 42.55 37.96
N GLY A 44 -13.11 43.58 37.55
CA GLY A 44 -13.93 43.55 36.35
C GLY A 44 -13.11 43.29 35.08
N LEU A 45 -11.99 44.01 34.93
CA LEU A 45 -11.05 43.84 33.81
C LEU A 45 -10.41 42.45 33.80
N SER A 46 -9.95 41.94 34.94
CA SER A 46 -9.40 40.59 35.07
C SER A 46 -10.43 39.52 34.68
N ARG A 47 -11.67 39.62 35.15
CA ARG A 47 -12.76 38.70 34.76
C ARG A 47 -13.03 38.75 33.25
N TRP A 48 -13.06 39.94 32.66
CA TRP A 48 -13.27 40.10 31.23
C TRP A 48 -12.12 39.47 30.41
N ALA A 49 -10.86 39.70 30.82
CA ALA A 49 -9.69 39.10 30.18
C ALA A 49 -9.72 37.56 30.23
N LYS A 50 -10.10 36.98 31.37
CA LYS A 50 -10.29 35.51 31.53
C LYS A 50 -11.38 34.97 30.58
N MET A 51 -12.53 35.65 30.46
CA MET A 51 -13.57 35.25 29.51
C MET A 51 -13.13 35.36 28.05
N ARG A 52 -12.36 36.41 27.71
CA ARG A 52 -11.79 36.59 26.37
C ARG A 52 -10.79 35.50 26.04
N LEU A 53 -9.93 35.10 26.97
CA LEU A 53 -9.02 33.97 26.81
C LEU A 53 -9.80 32.68 26.49
N GLU A 54 -10.81 32.34 27.29
CA GLU A 54 -11.63 31.14 27.06
C GLU A 54 -12.34 31.19 25.69
N GLY A 55 -12.88 32.35 25.31
CA GLY A 55 -13.46 32.57 23.98
C GLY A 55 -12.43 32.39 22.85
N THR A 56 -11.18 32.81 23.07
CA THR A 56 -10.06 32.69 22.13
C THR A 56 -9.63 31.25 21.98
N ARG A 57 -9.50 30.50 23.09
CA ARG A 57 -9.24 29.05 23.11
C ARG A 57 -10.29 28.28 22.30
N ARG A 58 -11.57 28.48 22.60
CA ARG A 58 -12.68 27.85 21.86
C ARG A 58 -12.70 28.22 20.36
N LYS A 59 -12.28 29.43 19.99
CA LYS A 59 -12.15 29.82 18.58
C LYS A 59 -10.96 29.14 17.91
N ALA A 60 -9.82 29.02 18.60
CA ALA A 60 -8.65 28.30 18.13
C ALA A 60 -8.95 26.81 17.94
N ASP A 61 -9.61 26.16 18.91
CA ASP A 61 -9.97 24.73 18.82
C ASP A 61 -10.91 24.45 17.66
N ARG A 62 -11.93 25.30 17.45
CA ARG A 62 -12.82 25.20 16.28
C ARG A 62 -12.07 25.39 14.97
N ALA A 63 -11.12 26.33 14.91
CA ALA A 63 -10.30 26.55 13.72
C ALA A 63 -9.41 25.32 13.42
N LYS A 64 -8.80 24.72 14.45
CA LYS A 64 -8.01 23.48 14.34
C LYS A 64 -8.87 22.31 13.86
N ALA A 65 -10.05 22.12 14.45
CA ALA A 65 -10.97 21.06 14.03
C ALA A 65 -11.43 21.23 12.57
N ALA A 66 -11.75 22.45 12.16
CA ALA A 66 -12.13 22.75 10.77
C ALA A 66 -10.96 22.57 9.78
N ALA A 67 -9.74 22.92 10.18
CA ALA A 67 -8.55 22.65 9.36
C ALA A 67 -8.33 21.15 9.20
N ARG A 68 -8.34 20.40 10.30
CA ARG A 68 -8.24 18.94 10.28
C ARG A 68 -9.29 18.29 9.38
N LEU A 69 -10.56 18.73 9.46
CA LEU A 69 -11.63 18.19 8.62
C LEU A 69 -11.34 18.44 7.13
N ARG A 70 -10.94 19.66 6.74
CA ARG A 70 -10.57 19.98 5.36
C ARG A 70 -9.40 19.13 4.86
N ASP A 71 -8.39 18.91 5.70
CA ASP A 71 -7.24 18.07 5.35
C ASP A 71 -7.66 16.60 5.17
N CYS A 72 -8.58 16.10 6.01
CA CYS A 72 -9.17 14.78 5.84
C CYS A 72 -10.01 14.65 4.57
N GLU A 73 -10.82 15.66 4.24
CA GLU A 73 -11.62 15.70 3.01
C GLU A 73 -10.74 15.73 1.75
N ALA A 74 -9.64 16.49 1.78
CA ALA A 74 -8.66 16.52 0.70
C ALA A 74 -7.98 15.16 0.53
N LEU A 75 -7.48 14.56 1.62
CA LEU A 75 -6.88 13.22 1.60
C LEU A 75 -7.86 12.16 1.09
N HIS A 76 -9.12 12.22 1.51
CA HIS A 76 -10.17 11.32 1.03
C HIS A 76 -10.34 11.44 -0.50
N GLY A 77 -10.38 12.67 -1.03
CA GLY A 77 -10.43 12.92 -2.47
C GLY A 77 -9.21 12.37 -3.22
N GLU A 78 -8.01 12.52 -2.68
CA GLU A 78 -6.77 11.97 -3.25
C GLU A 78 -6.80 10.44 -3.32
N ILE A 79 -7.23 9.77 -2.24
CA ILE A 79 -7.37 8.30 -2.19
C ILE A 79 -8.36 7.82 -3.25
N LEU A 80 -9.55 8.43 -3.32
CA LEU A 80 -10.58 8.06 -4.31
C LEU A 80 -10.16 8.34 -5.76
N ALA A 81 -9.32 9.35 -5.99
CA ALA A 81 -8.79 9.62 -7.32
C ALA A 81 -7.75 8.57 -7.74
N ALA A 82 -6.88 8.16 -6.82
CA ALA A 82 -5.81 7.19 -7.08
C ALA A 82 -6.30 5.73 -7.19
N SER A 83 -7.35 5.36 -6.44
CA SER A 83 -7.84 3.98 -6.39
C SER A 83 -8.59 3.52 -7.65
N LYS A 84 -9.05 4.42 -8.53
CA LYS A 84 -9.96 4.07 -9.63
C LYS A 84 -9.43 3.04 -10.65
N SER A 85 -8.12 2.90 -10.82
CA SER A 85 -7.56 1.95 -11.80
C SER A 85 -6.32 1.18 -11.37
N GLY A 86 -5.77 1.40 -10.17
CA GLY A 86 -4.52 0.80 -9.72
C GLY A 86 -4.50 -0.72 -9.85
N GLY A 87 -5.43 -1.40 -9.17
CA GLY A 87 -5.54 -2.86 -9.20
C GLY A 87 -5.76 -3.42 -10.60
N LYS A 88 -6.63 -2.83 -11.41
CA LYS A 88 -6.91 -3.28 -12.79
C LYS A 88 -5.68 -3.16 -13.70
N ASP A 89 -4.92 -2.08 -13.57
CA ASP A 89 -3.72 -1.88 -14.38
C ASP A 89 -2.60 -2.82 -13.93
N LEU A 90 -2.46 -3.08 -12.63
CA LEU A 90 -1.55 -4.09 -12.10
C LEU A 90 -1.93 -5.52 -12.57
N ALA A 91 -3.22 -5.86 -12.58
CA ALA A 91 -3.70 -7.15 -13.09
C ALA A 91 -3.35 -7.35 -14.57
N LYS A 92 -3.49 -6.32 -15.41
CA LYS A 92 -3.07 -6.37 -16.82
C LYS A 92 -1.56 -6.59 -16.96
N LEU A 93 -0.74 -5.91 -16.15
CA LEU A 93 0.70 -6.09 -16.17
C LEU A 93 1.09 -7.52 -15.77
N LEU A 94 0.45 -8.08 -14.73
CA LEU A 94 0.67 -9.46 -14.32
C LEU A 94 0.23 -10.46 -15.40
N SER A 95 -0.92 -10.24 -16.05
CA SER A 95 -1.37 -11.05 -17.18
C SER A 95 -0.34 -11.04 -18.31
N ALA A 96 0.16 -9.86 -18.68
CA ALA A 96 1.18 -9.72 -19.72
C ALA A 96 2.48 -10.47 -19.38
N VAL A 97 2.89 -10.50 -18.10
CA VAL A 97 4.03 -11.31 -17.65
C VAL A 97 3.76 -12.80 -17.85
N VAL A 98 2.60 -13.29 -17.40
CA VAL A 98 2.23 -14.71 -17.55
C VAL A 98 2.17 -15.12 -19.03
N ASP A 99 1.56 -14.30 -19.87
CA ASP A 99 1.45 -14.57 -21.31
C ASP A 99 2.82 -14.53 -22.00
N SER A 100 3.71 -13.62 -21.59
CA SER A 100 5.08 -13.57 -22.08
C SER A 100 5.88 -14.83 -21.70
N VAL A 101 5.68 -15.34 -20.48
CA VAL A 101 6.31 -16.59 -20.02
C VAL A 101 5.79 -17.80 -20.82
N ARG A 102 4.47 -17.88 -21.08
CA ARG A 102 3.88 -18.91 -21.94
C ARG A 102 4.43 -18.86 -23.36
N ALA A 103 4.44 -17.68 -23.98
CA ALA A 103 4.96 -17.49 -25.33
C ALA A 103 6.45 -17.87 -25.44
N PHE A 104 7.25 -17.58 -24.40
CA PHE A 104 8.64 -18.01 -24.35
C PHE A 104 8.78 -19.54 -24.31
N HIS A 105 7.97 -20.23 -23.50
CA HIS A 105 7.94 -21.69 -23.47
C HIS A 105 7.55 -22.29 -24.82
N GLU A 106 6.46 -21.81 -25.43
CA GLU A 106 6.00 -22.30 -26.74
C GLU A 106 7.06 -22.11 -27.83
N ALA A 107 7.72 -20.95 -27.86
CA ALA A 107 8.81 -20.68 -28.79
C ALA A 107 10.02 -21.60 -28.56
N ALA A 108 10.38 -21.86 -27.30
CA ALA A 108 11.45 -22.79 -26.95
C ALA A 108 11.10 -24.22 -27.37
N ASP A 109 9.88 -24.68 -27.13
CA ASP A 109 9.41 -26.02 -27.50
C ASP A 109 9.36 -26.21 -29.02
N ALA A 110 8.87 -25.22 -29.76
CA ALA A 110 8.86 -25.25 -31.23
C ALA A 110 10.30 -25.34 -31.79
N ARG A 111 11.22 -24.54 -31.24
CA ARG A 111 12.64 -24.61 -31.61
C ARG A 111 13.26 -25.96 -31.26
N ASN A 112 13.01 -26.48 -30.07
CA ASN A 112 13.55 -27.77 -29.62
C ASN A 112 12.99 -28.92 -30.48
N ALA A 113 11.71 -28.88 -30.86
CA ALA A 113 11.11 -29.84 -31.78
C ALA A 113 11.78 -29.82 -33.16
N GLN A 114 12.09 -28.64 -33.69
CA GLN A 114 12.85 -28.50 -34.93
C GLN A 114 14.24 -29.14 -34.83
N ILE A 115 14.93 -28.96 -33.70
CA ILE A 115 16.24 -29.54 -33.44
C ILE A 115 16.18 -31.06 -33.34
N ARG A 116 15.17 -31.61 -32.64
CA ARG A 116 14.91 -33.06 -32.62
C ARG A 116 14.68 -33.59 -34.03
N GLY A 117 13.91 -32.87 -34.86
CA GLY A 117 13.69 -33.24 -36.26
C GLY A 117 14.96 -33.20 -37.12
N TRP A 118 15.87 -32.25 -36.89
CA TRP A 118 17.19 -32.26 -37.54
C TRP A 118 18.04 -33.44 -37.09
N ARG A 119 18.06 -33.69 -35.78
CA ARG A 119 18.83 -34.79 -35.18
C ARG A 119 18.36 -36.14 -35.71
N GLN A 120 17.07 -36.41 -35.71
CA GLN A 120 16.49 -37.65 -36.25
C GLN A 120 16.88 -37.87 -37.72
N ARG A 121 16.82 -36.81 -38.55
CA ARG A 121 17.27 -36.88 -39.94
C ARG A 121 18.76 -37.16 -40.08
N ALA A 122 19.60 -36.51 -39.27
CA ALA A 122 21.05 -36.76 -39.28
C ALA A 122 21.40 -38.20 -38.86
N VAL A 123 20.70 -38.75 -37.85
CA VAL A 123 20.82 -40.17 -37.47
C VAL A 123 20.40 -41.09 -38.62
N ALA A 124 19.28 -40.81 -39.28
CA ALA A 124 18.81 -41.61 -40.42
C ALA A 124 19.77 -41.59 -41.62
N LEU A 125 20.59 -40.56 -41.75
CA LEU A 125 21.66 -40.45 -42.75
C LEU A 125 22.97 -41.13 -42.35
N GLY A 126 23.04 -41.74 -41.15
CA GLY A 126 24.24 -42.42 -40.67
C GLY A 126 25.36 -41.48 -40.19
N ILE A 127 25.04 -40.22 -39.87
CA ILE A 127 26.02 -39.27 -39.34
C ILE A 127 26.40 -39.69 -37.91
N PRO A 128 27.70 -39.89 -37.58
CA PRO A 128 28.11 -40.33 -36.26
C PRO A 128 27.98 -39.24 -35.20
N GLU A 129 27.83 -39.68 -33.95
CA GLU A 129 27.95 -38.79 -32.80
C GLU A 129 29.41 -38.46 -32.52
N HIS A 130 29.67 -37.18 -32.32
CA HIS A 130 31.00 -36.70 -31.99
C HIS A 130 30.99 -36.11 -30.58
N LYS A 131 31.96 -36.51 -29.76
CA LYS A 131 32.24 -35.87 -28.48
C LYS A 131 33.02 -34.59 -28.76
N ASN A 132 32.35 -33.44 -28.70
CA ASN A 132 32.94 -32.10 -28.84
C ASN A 132 33.62 -31.78 -30.20
N PRO A 133 33.01 -32.01 -31.38
CA PRO A 133 33.64 -31.60 -32.63
C PRO A 133 33.59 -30.07 -32.75
N SER A 134 34.72 -29.44 -33.04
CA SER A 134 34.79 -28.00 -33.37
C SER A 134 34.28 -27.70 -34.78
N ALA A 135 34.32 -28.70 -35.68
CA ALA A 135 33.70 -28.69 -37.00
C ALA A 135 33.45 -30.15 -37.46
N PRO A 136 32.26 -30.47 -37.99
CA PRO A 136 32.00 -31.81 -38.53
C PRO A 136 32.80 -32.07 -39.83
N PRO A 137 33.14 -33.34 -40.13
CA PRO A 137 33.82 -33.72 -41.37
C PRO A 137 33.10 -33.26 -42.65
N ALA A 138 33.87 -32.93 -43.69
CA ALA A 138 33.32 -32.54 -44.99
C ALA A 138 32.53 -33.67 -45.66
N GLU A 139 32.90 -34.92 -45.40
CA GLU A 139 32.22 -36.14 -45.89
C GLU A 139 30.78 -36.28 -45.37
N HIS A 140 30.42 -35.61 -44.27
CA HIS A 140 29.05 -35.55 -43.75
C HIS A 140 28.34 -34.24 -44.12
N GLY A 141 28.82 -33.55 -45.17
CA GLY A 141 28.29 -32.24 -45.56
C GLY A 141 28.43 -31.18 -44.47
N ARG A 142 29.45 -31.31 -43.60
CA ARG A 142 29.67 -30.45 -42.44
C ARG A 142 28.52 -30.44 -41.42
N VAL A 143 27.76 -31.53 -41.36
CA VAL A 143 26.75 -31.79 -40.33
C VAL A 143 27.26 -32.85 -39.36
N GLY A 144 27.03 -32.65 -38.07
CA GLY A 144 27.44 -33.58 -37.01
C GLY A 144 26.41 -33.67 -35.89
N LEU A 145 26.44 -34.76 -35.13
CA LEU A 145 25.61 -34.96 -33.95
C LEU A 145 26.41 -34.63 -32.67
N THR A 146 25.79 -33.95 -31.70
CA THR A 146 26.35 -33.71 -30.36
C THR A 146 25.72 -34.68 -29.37
N THR A 147 26.52 -35.20 -28.43
CA THR A 147 26.06 -36.13 -27.39
C THR A 147 25.34 -35.45 -26.22
N GLY A 148 25.27 -34.12 -26.20
CA GLY A 148 25.00 -33.37 -24.97
C GLY A 148 26.13 -33.53 -23.94
N GLY A 149 26.06 -32.82 -22.82
CA GLY A 149 27.01 -32.99 -21.69
C GLY A 149 27.75 -31.74 -21.20
N GLY A 150 27.43 -30.55 -21.70
CA GLY A 150 27.78 -29.32 -20.98
C GLY A 150 26.86 -29.12 -19.77
N SER A 151 27.21 -28.23 -18.83
CA SER A 151 26.37 -27.90 -17.64
C SER A 151 24.92 -27.54 -17.98
N PHE A 152 24.64 -27.21 -19.24
CA PHE A 152 23.32 -26.84 -19.77
C PHE A 152 22.98 -27.55 -21.08
N GLY A 153 23.81 -28.50 -21.55
CA GLY A 153 23.78 -29.00 -22.92
C GLY A 153 22.98 -30.29 -23.08
N VAL A 154 21.79 -30.18 -23.69
CA VAL A 154 21.03 -31.32 -24.22
C VAL A 154 21.62 -31.73 -25.58
N ALA A 155 21.35 -32.96 -26.02
CA ALA A 155 21.76 -33.43 -27.35
C ALA A 155 21.27 -32.48 -28.46
N GLY A 156 22.02 -32.41 -29.57
CA GLY A 156 21.68 -31.50 -30.66
C GLY A 156 22.35 -31.85 -31.98
N VAL A 157 22.49 -30.83 -32.84
CA VAL A 157 23.17 -30.90 -34.14
C VAL A 157 24.21 -29.79 -34.27
N ILE A 158 25.24 -30.05 -35.07
CA ILE A 158 26.24 -29.05 -35.48
C ILE A 158 26.18 -28.93 -36.99
N ALA A 159 26.16 -27.69 -37.48
CA ALA A 159 26.24 -27.36 -38.90
C ALA A 159 27.36 -26.33 -39.08
N ASP A 160 28.40 -26.69 -39.83
CA ASP A 160 29.65 -25.92 -39.93
C ASP A 160 30.26 -25.66 -38.54
N ARG A 161 30.28 -24.38 -38.12
CA ARG A 161 30.78 -23.89 -36.83
C ARG A 161 29.65 -23.56 -35.86
N ARG A 162 28.39 -23.85 -36.22
CA ARG A 162 27.20 -23.52 -35.43
C ARG A 162 26.76 -24.75 -34.66
N ARG A 163 26.74 -24.62 -33.35
CA ARG A 163 26.17 -25.61 -32.43
C ARG A 163 24.71 -25.24 -32.18
N VAL A 164 23.82 -26.19 -32.42
CA VAL A 164 22.37 -25.98 -32.30
C VAL A 164 21.82 -27.06 -31.37
N GLU A 165 21.58 -26.65 -30.13
CA GLU A 165 21.16 -27.55 -29.05
C GLU A 165 19.79 -27.18 -28.52
N GLU A 166 19.11 -28.20 -28.04
CA GLU A 166 17.93 -28.02 -27.21
C GLU A 166 18.34 -27.36 -25.88
N PHE A 167 17.40 -26.65 -25.27
CA PHE A 167 17.58 -26.09 -23.93
C PHE A 167 16.29 -26.20 -23.13
N ASP A 168 16.41 -26.25 -21.81
CA ASP A 168 15.28 -26.15 -20.90
C ASP A 168 14.90 -24.67 -20.70
N PRO A 169 13.73 -24.20 -21.17
CA PRO A 169 13.29 -22.82 -20.96
C PRO A 169 13.17 -22.46 -19.46
N SER A 170 12.85 -23.43 -18.61
CA SER A 170 12.69 -23.23 -17.16
C SER A 170 14.00 -22.77 -16.52
N LEU A 171 15.14 -23.26 -16.99
CA LEU A 171 16.45 -22.83 -16.49
C LEU A 171 16.69 -21.33 -16.72
N PHE A 172 16.33 -20.83 -17.90
CA PHE A 172 16.53 -19.41 -18.24
C PHE A 172 15.54 -18.50 -17.51
N LEU A 173 14.29 -18.95 -17.33
CA LEU A 173 13.32 -18.23 -16.51
C LEU A 173 13.77 -18.14 -15.05
N ASN A 174 14.27 -19.24 -14.47
CA ASN A 174 14.81 -19.23 -13.11
C ASN A 174 15.99 -18.26 -12.96
N ARG A 175 16.88 -18.15 -13.97
CA ARG A 175 17.94 -17.14 -13.98
C ARG A 175 17.40 -15.72 -14.05
N ALA A 176 16.35 -15.48 -14.84
CA ALA A 176 15.71 -14.17 -14.89
C ALA A 176 15.09 -13.80 -13.54
N VAL A 177 14.44 -14.74 -12.86
CA VAL A 177 13.91 -14.55 -11.50
C VAL A 177 15.03 -14.27 -10.49
N ASP A 178 16.14 -15.03 -10.53
CA ASP A 178 17.30 -14.80 -9.66
C ASP A 178 17.92 -13.40 -9.86
N LEU A 179 17.96 -12.91 -11.11
CA LEU A 179 18.37 -11.52 -11.39
C LEU A 179 17.44 -10.52 -10.68
N LEU A 180 16.12 -10.68 -10.78
CA LEU A 180 15.16 -9.81 -10.10
C LEU A 180 15.26 -9.89 -8.57
N VAL A 181 15.59 -11.06 -8.02
CA VAL A 181 15.86 -11.21 -6.58
C VAL A 181 17.08 -10.40 -6.16
N ARG A 182 18.18 -10.48 -6.92
CA ARG A 182 19.42 -9.73 -6.64
C ARG A 182 19.23 -8.22 -6.74
N GLU A 183 18.32 -7.77 -7.60
CA GLU A 183 17.93 -6.36 -7.74
C GLU A 183 16.96 -5.89 -6.63
N GLY A 184 16.53 -6.79 -5.74
CA GLY A 184 15.53 -6.49 -4.71
C GLY A 184 14.13 -6.22 -5.28
N LYS A 185 13.86 -6.67 -6.50
CA LYS A 185 12.57 -6.51 -7.22
C LYS A 185 11.66 -7.72 -7.10
N PHE A 186 12.20 -8.86 -6.66
CA PHE A 186 11.44 -10.08 -6.44
C PHE A 186 11.79 -10.69 -5.09
N LYS A 187 10.77 -11.19 -4.38
CA LYS A 187 10.93 -11.94 -3.13
C LYS A 187 10.33 -13.33 -3.32
N HIS A 188 11.16 -14.36 -3.21
CA HIS A 188 10.67 -15.72 -3.21
C HIS A 188 9.91 -15.98 -1.91
N LEU A 189 8.62 -16.31 -2.02
CA LEU A 189 7.81 -16.75 -0.90
C LEU A 189 7.77 -18.29 -0.93
N PRO A 190 7.91 -18.98 0.21
CA PRO A 190 8.02 -20.44 0.25
C PRO A 190 6.71 -21.15 -0.10
N HIS A 191 5.57 -20.48 0.11
CA HIS A 191 4.26 -20.97 -0.27
C HIS A 191 3.36 -19.78 -0.57
N VAL A 192 2.81 -19.74 -1.79
CA VAL A 192 1.77 -18.82 -2.20
C VAL A 192 0.74 -19.67 -2.91
N ASP A 193 -0.44 -19.80 -2.33
CA ASP A 193 -1.58 -20.34 -3.05
C ASP A 193 -1.91 -19.34 -4.17
N ALA A 194 -2.04 -19.82 -5.41
CA ALA A 194 -2.42 -18.98 -6.53
C ALA A 194 -3.89 -18.51 -6.43
N GLY A 195 -4.65 -19.05 -5.46
CA GLY A 195 -6.08 -18.82 -5.35
C GLY A 195 -6.82 -19.40 -6.55
N VAL A 196 -8.08 -19.01 -6.70
CA VAL A 196 -8.92 -19.42 -7.84
C VAL A 196 -8.67 -18.52 -9.06
N ASP A 197 -8.43 -17.21 -8.84
CA ASP A 197 -8.18 -16.23 -9.89
C ASP A 197 -7.32 -15.05 -9.39
N VAL A 198 -6.00 -15.22 -9.45
CA VAL A 198 -5.02 -14.20 -9.04
C VAL A 198 -5.18 -12.86 -9.76
N PHE A 199 -5.72 -12.85 -10.99
CA PHE A 199 -5.90 -11.62 -11.75
C PHE A 199 -7.13 -10.86 -11.26
N ALA A 200 -8.21 -11.57 -10.95
CA ALA A 200 -9.39 -10.98 -10.33
C ALA A 200 -9.07 -10.43 -8.93
N ASP A 201 -8.31 -11.18 -8.12
CA ASP A 201 -7.88 -10.74 -6.80
C ASP A 201 -7.09 -9.43 -6.86
N LEU A 202 -6.12 -9.34 -7.78
CA LEU A 202 -5.34 -8.12 -7.98
C LEU A 202 -6.17 -6.97 -8.55
N ALA A 203 -7.09 -7.26 -9.46
CA ALA A 203 -8.02 -6.26 -10.00
C ALA A 203 -8.99 -5.71 -8.94
N GLY A 204 -9.24 -6.47 -7.87
CA GLY A 204 -10.13 -6.13 -6.77
C GLY A 204 -9.53 -5.30 -5.64
N ILE A 205 -8.20 -5.13 -5.57
CA ILE A 205 -7.53 -4.44 -4.44
C ILE A 205 -8.04 -3.01 -4.23
N ASP A 206 -8.42 -2.32 -5.31
CA ASP A 206 -8.96 -0.96 -5.26
C ASP A 206 -10.44 -0.89 -5.67
N ALA A 207 -11.11 -2.04 -5.76
CA ALA A 207 -12.53 -2.05 -6.07
C ALA A 207 -13.32 -1.45 -4.91
N GLU A 208 -14.44 -0.79 -5.24
CA GLU A 208 -15.40 -0.39 -4.22
C GLU A 208 -15.84 -1.64 -3.45
N ILE A 209 -15.79 -1.54 -2.12
CA ILE A 209 -16.27 -2.60 -1.25
C ILE A 209 -17.75 -2.78 -1.60
N PRO A 210 -18.20 -3.99 -1.97
CA PRO A 210 -19.59 -4.22 -2.31
C PRO A 210 -20.50 -3.75 -1.18
N GLU A 211 -21.64 -3.18 -1.56
CA GLU A 211 -22.66 -2.76 -0.61
C GLU A 211 -23.01 -3.95 0.30
N SER A 212 -22.90 -3.75 1.62
CA SER A 212 -23.10 -4.85 2.55
C SER A 212 -24.56 -5.30 2.53
N THR A 213 -24.82 -6.58 2.27
CA THR A 213 -26.17 -7.18 2.34
C THR A 213 -26.56 -7.55 3.78
N ALA A 214 -25.67 -7.33 4.74
CA ALA A 214 -25.91 -7.71 6.11
C ALA A 214 -27.00 -6.86 6.76
N LYS A 215 -27.64 -7.47 7.76
CA LYS A 215 -28.86 -6.95 8.40
C LYS A 215 -28.59 -6.14 9.66
N HIS A 216 -27.42 -6.32 10.27
CA HIS A 216 -27.10 -5.74 11.57
C HIS A 216 -25.86 -4.84 11.47
N PHE A 217 -26.01 -3.61 11.95
CA PHE A 217 -25.00 -2.57 11.92
C PHE A 217 -24.73 -2.07 13.33
N TYR A 218 -23.45 -1.93 13.65
CA TYR A 218 -22.99 -1.51 14.97
C TYR A 218 -21.92 -0.45 14.82
N ARG A 219 -21.88 0.52 15.74
CA ARG A 219 -20.81 1.51 15.85
C ARG A 219 -20.03 1.28 17.13
N GLY A 220 -18.71 1.11 17.00
CA GLY A 220 -17.81 1.01 18.14
C GLY A 220 -17.46 2.37 18.74
N SER A 221 -16.79 2.34 19.89
CA SER A 221 -16.35 3.55 20.62
C SER A 221 -15.42 4.47 19.83
N GLY A 222 -14.69 3.93 18.84
CA GLY A 222 -13.85 4.69 17.91
C GLY A 222 -14.59 5.26 16.70
N GLY A 223 -15.90 5.08 16.58
CA GLY A 223 -16.72 5.53 15.44
C GLY A 223 -16.76 4.59 14.24
N GLY A 224 -15.91 3.55 14.22
CA GLY A 224 -15.91 2.52 13.18
C GLY A 224 -17.21 1.72 13.15
N VAL A 225 -17.65 1.38 11.93
CA VAL A 225 -18.85 0.57 11.68
C VAL A 225 -18.46 -0.90 11.58
N VAL A 226 -19.20 -1.76 12.28
CA VAL A 226 -19.12 -3.22 12.20
C VAL A 226 -20.44 -3.72 11.62
N VAL A 227 -20.35 -4.57 10.59
CA VAL A 227 -21.52 -5.08 9.87
C VAL A 227 -21.52 -6.61 9.91
N LYS A 228 -22.65 -7.22 10.26
CA LYS A 228 -22.80 -8.68 10.36
C LYS A 228 -24.17 -9.16 9.87
N ASP A 229 -24.19 -10.36 9.32
CA ASP A 229 -25.44 -11.06 8.97
C ASP A 229 -26.19 -11.55 10.21
N GLU A 230 -25.45 -11.99 11.22
CA GLU A 230 -25.99 -12.44 12.51
C GLU A 230 -25.76 -11.38 13.59
N PRO A 231 -26.78 -11.10 14.42
CA PRO A 231 -26.65 -10.07 15.44
C PRO A 231 -25.65 -10.51 16.53
N PHE A 232 -24.94 -9.54 17.09
CA PHE A 232 -24.26 -9.74 18.38
C PHE A 232 -25.29 -9.91 19.49
N THR A 233 -24.93 -10.71 20.49
CA THR A 233 -25.71 -10.79 21.74
C THR A 233 -25.57 -9.50 22.56
N ASP A 234 -26.51 -9.22 23.45
CA ASP A 234 -26.46 -8.04 24.32
C ASP A 234 -25.19 -8.00 25.18
N GLU A 235 -24.71 -9.16 25.63
CA GLU A 235 -23.46 -9.29 26.38
C GLU A 235 -22.24 -8.90 25.53
N GLU A 236 -22.21 -9.32 24.27
CA GLU A 236 -21.14 -8.95 23.33
C GLU A 236 -21.17 -7.46 23.00
N ILE A 237 -22.37 -6.90 22.75
CA ILE A 237 -22.56 -5.47 22.51
C ILE A 237 -22.02 -4.67 23.69
N ALA A 238 -22.42 -5.01 24.92
CA ALA A 238 -21.96 -4.35 26.13
C ALA A 238 -20.45 -4.51 26.34
N ARG A 239 -19.92 -5.73 26.20
CA ARG A 239 -18.49 -6.04 26.37
C ARG A 239 -17.61 -5.29 25.37
N MET A 240 -18.08 -5.13 24.14
CA MET A 240 -17.35 -4.47 23.05
C MET A 240 -17.64 -2.97 22.97
N GLY A 241 -18.57 -2.44 23.78
CA GLY A 241 -18.97 -1.04 23.74
C GLY A 241 -19.58 -0.64 22.39
N LEU A 242 -20.41 -1.53 21.83
CA LEU A 242 -21.08 -1.31 20.55
C LEU A 242 -22.43 -0.59 20.75
N VAL A 243 -22.81 0.22 19.77
CA VAL A 243 -24.14 0.83 19.68
C VAL A 243 -24.80 0.32 18.41
N VAL A 244 -26.02 -0.18 18.49
CA VAL A 244 -26.81 -0.58 17.32
C VAL A 244 -27.15 0.69 16.52
N ILE A 245 -26.85 0.67 15.23
CA ILE A 245 -27.17 1.75 14.30
C ILE A 245 -27.92 1.21 13.09
N THR A 246 -28.54 2.10 12.33
CA THR A 246 -29.16 1.82 11.04
C THR A 246 -28.12 1.82 9.91
N ARG A 247 -28.52 1.33 8.74
CA ARG A 247 -27.72 1.42 7.51
C ARG A 247 -27.47 2.87 7.10
N GLU A 248 -28.51 3.70 7.14
CA GLU A 248 -28.44 5.14 6.83
C GLU A 248 -27.43 5.84 7.76
N GLU A 249 -27.45 5.53 9.05
CA GLU A 249 -26.46 6.07 9.99
C GLU A 249 -25.03 5.56 9.73
N ALA A 250 -24.87 4.36 9.17
CA ALA A 250 -23.57 3.76 8.90
C ALA A 250 -22.88 4.36 7.68
N TYR A 251 -23.62 4.58 6.59
CA TYR A 251 -23.06 4.98 5.29
C TYR A 251 -23.48 6.39 4.84
N GLY A 252 -24.47 7.01 5.48
CA GLY A 252 -24.99 8.31 5.08
C GLY A 252 -25.88 8.28 3.84
N GLU A 253 -26.50 7.13 3.56
CA GLU A 253 -27.40 6.86 2.42
C GLU A 253 -28.85 6.73 2.82
#